data_AF-A0A7T5RMM3-F1
#
_entry.id   AF-A0A7T5RMM3-F1
#
_cell.length_a   1.000
_cell.length_b   1.000
_cell.length_c   1.000
_cell.angle_alpha   90.00
_cell.angle_beta   90.00
_cell.angle_gamma   90.00
#
_symmetry.space_group_name_H-M   'P 1'
#
loop_
_entity.id
_entity.type
_entity.pdbx_description
1 polymer ?
#
loop_
_entity_poly.entity_id
_entity_poly.type
_entity_poly.pdbx_seq_one_letter_code
_entity_poly.pdbx_strand_id
1 'polypeptide(L)'
;MKGFEGLEIKKGPDIKEGLTENAVLIESPEAKFRIVYGVHTVPQKPEDIGKADAVFLETIGDYSTPVRAENTMNSWARHFVQYRPVIERIEKEKRPVFLADISEAEMRMNIETILQIVEPTLGIFLLASLSKDFTSEKKISRREFLKKSAKAAAGLYFFSHTSMSISAILERKRVDEQSATRAVSRFLMDLNERIHPETEKIILTLRNHLAAKKMRAIAGHLRAESGEVSEKPELAAIFGAAHHGIERALQKEDKELMRIIEKILQQPGLEEARKKIAKIARLDFNEREDRWKTTEIFDDPDLAKIQK
;
A
#
# COMPACT_ATOMS: atom_id res chain seq x y z
N MET A 1 9.11 -19.21 -24.98
CA MET A 1 8.64 -18.45 -23.80
C MET A 1 7.50 -19.22 -23.17
N LYS A 2 7.70 -19.80 -21.99
CA LYS A 2 6.61 -20.43 -21.23
C LYS A 2 5.81 -19.30 -20.57
N GLY A 3 4.56 -19.14 -20.97
CA GLY A 3 3.64 -18.17 -20.38
C GLY A 3 3.41 -18.52 -18.91
N PHE A 4 3.50 -17.52 -18.05
CA PHE A 4 2.99 -17.63 -16.69
C PHE A 4 1.47 -17.67 -16.79
N GLU A 5 0.92 -18.88 -16.67
CA GLU A 5 -0.51 -19.12 -16.53
C GLU A 5 -1.06 -18.33 -15.33
N GLY A 6 -2.29 -17.84 -15.51
CA GLY A 6 -2.92 -16.83 -14.66
C GLY A 6 -2.86 -17.13 -13.17
N LEU A 7 -2.28 -16.19 -12.42
CA LEU A 7 -2.59 -16.01 -11.01
C LEU A 7 -4.01 -15.47 -10.91
N GLU A 8 -4.95 -16.40 -10.75
CA GLU A 8 -6.30 -16.12 -10.31
C GLU A 8 -6.17 -15.50 -8.90
N ILE A 9 -6.42 -14.19 -8.79
CA ILE A 9 -6.68 -13.55 -7.50
C ILE A 9 -7.98 -14.18 -7.03
N LYS A 10 -7.88 -15.26 -6.26
CA LYS A 10 -9.01 -15.71 -5.47
C LYS A 10 -9.37 -14.51 -4.61
N LYS A 11 -10.53 -13.88 -4.90
CA LYS A 11 -11.23 -13.12 -3.86
C LYS A 11 -11.12 -14.02 -2.64
N GLY A 12 -10.58 -13.48 -1.55
CA GLY A 12 -10.53 -14.20 -0.28
C GLY A 12 -11.91 -14.82 -0.01
N PRO A 13 -12.00 -15.86 0.82
CA PRO A 13 -13.28 -16.48 1.15
C PRO A 13 -14.34 -15.39 1.39
N ASP A 14 -15.59 -15.62 0.99
CA ASP A 14 -16.72 -14.69 1.20
C ASP A 14 -16.86 -14.38 2.71
N ILE A 15 -16.00 -13.52 3.23
CA ILE A 15 -16.03 -13.08 4.61
C ILE A 15 -17.06 -11.97 4.63
N LYS A 16 -18.31 -12.36 4.88
CA LYS A 16 -19.39 -11.44 5.27
C LYS A 16 -19.17 -10.89 6.69
N GLU A 17 -17.95 -10.46 7.02
CA GLU A 17 -17.78 -9.50 8.10
C GLU A 17 -18.17 -8.12 7.58
N GLY A 18 -18.67 -7.24 8.45
CA GLY A 18 -19.06 -5.87 8.11
C GLY A 18 -17.87 -5.00 7.68
N LEU A 19 -17.24 -5.34 6.56
CA LEU A 19 -16.20 -4.58 5.90
C LEU A 19 -16.83 -3.32 5.31
N THR A 20 -16.14 -2.20 5.53
CA THR A 20 -16.49 -0.95 4.88
C THR A 20 -16.00 -0.95 3.44
N GLU A 21 -16.54 -0.04 2.63
CA GLU A 21 -16.27 0.06 1.18
C GLU A 21 -14.78 0.19 0.82
N ASN A 22 -13.96 0.66 1.77
CA ASN A 22 -12.55 0.92 1.60
C ASN A 22 -11.64 -0.13 2.27
N ALA A 23 -12.22 -1.20 2.82
CA ALA A 23 -11.50 -2.23 3.56
C ALA A 23 -11.49 -3.57 2.82
N VAL A 24 -10.36 -4.28 2.88
CA VAL A 24 -10.19 -5.63 2.38
C VAL A 24 -9.68 -6.51 3.51
N LEU A 25 -10.19 -7.73 3.63
CA LEU A 25 -9.72 -8.70 4.62
C LEU A 25 -8.98 -9.84 3.95
N ILE A 26 -7.78 -10.15 4.44
CA ILE A 26 -6.92 -11.22 3.95
C ILE A 26 -6.66 -12.16 5.11
N GLU A 27 -7.00 -13.43 4.92
CA GLU A 27 -6.69 -14.45 5.91
C GLU A 27 -5.49 -15.27 5.47
N SER A 28 -4.48 -15.38 6.33
CA SER A 28 -3.33 -16.26 6.18
C SER A 28 -3.35 -17.36 7.26
N PRO A 29 -2.46 -18.36 7.21
CA PRO A 29 -2.33 -19.34 8.29
C PRO A 29 -2.00 -18.70 9.65
N GLU A 30 -1.28 -17.59 9.64
CA GLU A 30 -0.77 -16.91 10.84
C GLU A 30 -1.78 -15.93 11.44
N ALA A 31 -2.55 -15.22 10.62
CA ALA A 31 -3.34 -14.06 11.06
C ALA A 31 -4.50 -13.70 10.12
N LYS A 32 -5.33 -12.77 10.56
CA LYS A 32 -6.22 -11.99 9.70
C LYS A 32 -5.65 -10.59 9.51
N PHE A 33 -5.59 -10.09 8.28
CA PHE A 33 -5.08 -8.76 7.95
C PHE A 33 -6.20 -7.93 7.32
N ARG A 34 -6.67 -6.91 8.05
CA ARG A 34 -7.66 -5.95 7.56
C ARG A 34 -6.95 -4.73 6.97
N ILE A 35 -6.93 -4.62 5.65
CA ILE A 35 -6.29 -3.53 4.93
C ILE A 35 -7.31 -2.43 4.67
N VAL A 36 -7.07 -1.26 5.25
CA VAL A 36 -7.93 -0.08 5.14
C VAL A 36 -7.26 0.93 4.22
N TYR A 37 -7.86 1.17 3.05
CA TYR A 37 -7.36 2.15 2.10
C TYR A 37 -7.91 3.54 2.36
N GLY A 38 -7.04 4.54 2.32
CA GLY A 38 -7.41 5.93 2.51
C GLY A 38 -6.64 6.90 1.63
N VAL A 39 -7.03 8.16 1.71
CA VAL A 39 -6.33 9.29 1.12
C VAL A 39 -5.97 10.24 2.26
N HIS A 40 -4.74 10.75 2.28
CA HIS A 40 -4.22 11.56 3.39
C HIS A 40 -5.06 12.81 3.74
N THR A 41 -5.87 13.30 2.79
CA THR A 41 -6.73 14.48 2.94
C THR A 41 -8.16 14.15 3.41
N VAL A 42 -8.52 12.87 3.51
CA VAL A 42 -9.87 12.42 3.88
C VAL A 42 -9.81 11.66 5.20
N PRO A 43 -10.62 12.03 6.23
CA PRO A 43 -10.60 11.35 7.50
C PRO A 43 -11.12 9.91 7.38
N GLN A 44 -10.38 8.97 7.95
CA GLN A 44 -10.77 7.57 8.03
C GLN A 44 -11.90 7.40 9.05
N LYS A 45 -12.85 6.50 8.79
CA LYS A 45 -13.91 6.17 9.77
C LYS A 45 -13.31 5.25 10.84
N PRO A 46 -13.59 5.47 12.13
CA PRO A 46 -13.16 4.55 13.18
C PRO A 46 -13.64 3.11 12.94
N GLU A 47 -14.80 2.92 12.30
CA GLU A 47 -15.37 1.61 12.00
C GLU A 47 -14.53 0.81 10.99
N ASP A 48 -13.74 1.48 10.16
CA ASP A 48 -12.99 0.84 9.07
C ASP A 48 -11.95 -0.18 9.59
N ILE A 49 -11.42 0.04 10.80
CA ILE A 49 -10.45 -0.87 11.43
C ILE A 49 -11.11 -2.03 12.21
N GLY A 50 -12.45 -2.14 12.19
CA GLY A 50 -13.18 -3.28 12.73
C GLY A 50 -12.93 -3.54 14.22
N LYS A 51 -12.72 -4.81 14.56
CA LYS A 51 -12.40 -5.32 15.90
C LYS A 51 -10.97 -5.85 16.01
N ALA A 52 -10.07 -5.42 15.12
CA ALA A 52 -8.69 -5.87 15.11
C ALA A 52 -8.01 -5.70 16.48
N ASP A 53 -7.20 -6.68 16.88
CA ASP A 53 -6.47 -6.70 18.15
C ASP A 53 -5.42 -5.58 18.24
N ALA A 54 -4.87 -5.20 17.07
CA ALA A 54 -3.85 -4.18 16.96
C ALA A 54 -4.02 -3.37 15.66
N VAL A 55 -3.35 -2.22 15.61
CA VAL A 55 -3.30 -1.39 14.40
C VAL A 55 -1.87 -1.15 13.93
N PHE A 56 -1.61 -1.46 12.67
CA PHE A 56 -0.40 -1.09 11.94
C PHE A 56 -0.62 0.24 11.23
N LEU A 57 0.26 1.22 11.45
CA LEU A 57 0.25 2.46 10.70
C LEU A 57 1.38 2.46 9.68
N GLU A 58 1.01 2.71 8.43
CA GLU A 58 1.95 2.98 7.36
C GLU A 58 2.58 4.35 7.61
N THR A 59 3.82 4.34 8.07
CA THR A 59 4.57 5.55 8.38
C THR A 59 5.97 5.47 7.80
N ILE A 60 6.49 6.63 7.48
CA ILE A 60 7.82 6.78 6.92
C ILE A 60 8.75 7.21 8.06
N GLY A 61 9.76 6.41 8.38
CA GLY A 61 10.67 6.71 9.46
C GLY A 61 11.60 5.58 9.88
N ASP A 62 12.48 5.93 10.82
CA ASP A 62 13.41 5.04 11.51
C ASP A 62 12.98 4.95 12.97
N TYR A 63 12.41 3.83 13.37
CA TYR A 63 11.87 3.57 14.70
C TYR A 63 12.82 2.73 15.54
N SER A 64 14.13 2.80 15.25
CA SER A 64 15.18 2.21 16.09
C SER A 64 15.26 2.84 17.49
N THR A 65 14.62 4.00 17.72
CA THR A 65 14.61 4.69 19.01
C THR A 65 13.19 5.03 19.47
N PRO A 66 12.88 4.94 20.78
CA PRO A 66 11.56 5.28 21.33
C PRO A 66 11.13 6.71 21.03
N VAL A 67 12.07 7.66 21.09
CA VAL A 67 11.79 9.09 20.89
C VAL A 67 11.18 9.33 19.51
N ARG A 68 11.70 8.68 18.46
CA ARG A 68 11.19 8.88 17.11
C ARG A 68 9.80 8.27 16.93
N ALA A 69 9.57 7.07 17.43
CA ALA A 69 8.26 6.41 17.39
C ALA A 69 7.20 7.22 18.15
N GLU A 70 7.52 7.66 19.37
CA GLU A 70 6.62 8.50 20.18
C GLU A 70 6.33 9.85 19.52
N ASN A 71 7.34 10.50 18.92
CA ASN A 71 7.13 11.76 18.20
C ASN A 71 6.25 11.58 16.97
N THR A 72 6.48 10.52 16.17
CA THR A 72 5.61 10.20 15.03
C THR A 72 4.17 10.01 15.47
N MET A 73 3.94 9.29 16.56
CA MET A 73 2.60 9.01 17.04
C MET A 73 1.92 10.25 17.64
N ASN A 74 2.58 10.91 18.60
CA ASN A 74 1.99 12.01 19.37
C ASN A 74 1.92 13.33 18.60
N SER A 75 2.89 13.62 17.73
CA SER A 75 2.95 14.91 17.02
C SER A 75 2.37 14.86 15.61
N TRP A 76 2.43 13.70 14.95
CA TRP A 76 1.94 13.58 13.57
C TRP A 76 0.68 12.73 13.49
N ALA A 77 0.72 11.43 13.80
CA ALA A 77 -0.41 10.53 13.54
C ALA A 77 -1.68 10.94 14.30
N ARG A 78 -1.57 11.30 15.58
CA ARG A 78 -2.68 11.78 16.42
C ARG A 78 -3.36 13.04 15.87
N HIS A 79 -2.64 13.86 15.11
CA HIS A 79 -3.14 15.14 14.59
C HIS A 79 -3.44 15.12 13.08
N PHE A 80 -2.99 14.09 12.37
CA PHE A 80 -3.16 13.98 10.94
C PHE A 80 -4.60 13.63 10.57
N VAL A 81 -5.18 14.33 9.59
CA VAL A 81 -6.60 14.27 9.24
C VAL A 81 -7.07 12.84 8.99
N GLN A 82 -6.28 12.05 8.27
CA GLN A 82 -6.60 10.66 7.97
C GLN A 82 -6.70 9.78 9.22
N TYR A 83 -5.73 9.89 10.13
CA TYR A 83 -5.58 8.94 11.24
C TYR A 83 -6.33 9.35 12.49
N ARG A 84 -6.48 10.65 12.75
CA ARG A 84 -7.00 11.19 14.03
C ARG A 84 -8.25 10.46 14.55
N PRO A 85 -9.36 10.28 13.79
CA PRO A 85 -10.56 9.62 14.32
C PRO A 85 -10.30 8.16 14.71
N VAL A 86 -9.45 7.49 13.96
CA VAL A 86 -9.07 6.11 14.22
C VAL A 86 -8.19 6.03 15.46
N ILE A 87 -7.20 6.92 15.60
CA ILE A 87 -6.35 6.99 16.79
C ILE A 87 -7.17 7.25 18.05
N GLU A 88 -8.09 8.20 18.04
CA GLU A 88 -8.99 8.48 19.17
C GLU A 88 -9.80 7.25 19.62
N ARG A 89 -10.20 6.38 18.67
CA ARG A 89 -10.88 5.12 18.99
C ARG A 89 -9.93 4.10 19.60
N ILE A 90 -8.74 3.93 19.01
CA ILE A 90 -7.72 3.01 19.50
C ILE A 90 -7.27 3.40 20.91
N GLU A 91 -7.12 4.69 21.21
CA GLU A 91 -6.83 5.22 22.55
C GLU A 91 -7.88 4.75 23.58
N LYS A 92 -9.17 4.91 23.26
CA LYS A 92 -10.28 4.50 24.14
C LYS A 92 -10.35 2.99 24.36
N GLU A 93 -10.05 2.23 23.31
CA GLU A 93 -10.10 0.76 23.34
C GLU A 93 -8.79 0.13 23.82
N LYS A 94 -7.77 0.94 24.13
CA LYS A 94 -6.45 0.51 24.63
C LYS A 94 -5.78 -0.53 23.72
N ARG A 95 -5.95 -0.38 22.41
CA ARG A 95 -5.34 -1.28 21.43
C ARG A 95 -3.91 -0.82 21.11
N PRO A 96 -2.92 -1.73 21.02
CA PRO A 96 -1.57 -1.37 20.63
C PRO A 96 -1.50 -0.85 19.20
N VAL A 97 -0.61 0.11 18.98
CA VAL A 97 -0.23 0.61 17.65
C VAL A 97 1.18 0.14 17.33
N PHE A 98 1.36 -0.38 16.11
CA PHE A 98 2.65 -0.76 15.58
C PHE A 98 3.06 0.21 14.48
N LEU A 99 4.25 0.78 14.62
CA LEU A 99 4.95 1.54 13.58
C LEU A 99 6.05 0.67 13.02
N ALA A 100 6.19 0.67 11.70
CA ALA A 100 7.19 -0.11 11.01
C ALA A 100 8.06 0.78 10.16
N ASP A 101 9.38 0.58 10.22
CA ASP A 101 10.29 1.28 9.32
C ASP A 101 9.99 0.88 7.88
N ILE A 102 9.31 1.76 7.18
CA ILE A 102 9.16 1.67 5.75
C ILE A 102 10.15 2.70 5.22
N SER A 103 11.23 2.20 4.60
CA SER A 103 12.36 3.03 4.18
C SER A 103 11.90 4.28 3.41
N GLU A 104 12.45 5.43 3.80
CA GLU A 104 12.64 6.58 2.90
C GLU A 104 13.71 6.18 1.90
N ALA A 105 13.31 5.49 0.83
CA ALA A 105 14.17 5.42 -0.32
C ALA A 105 14.20 6.83 -0.91
N GLU A 106 15.22 7.62 -0.57
CA GLU A 106 15.57 8.83 -1.31
C GLU A 106 16.04 8.44 -2.71
N MET A 107 15.13 7.95 -3.56
CA MET A 107 15.44 7.64 -4.93
C MET A 107 15.37 8.91 -5.77
N ARG A 108 16.40 9.12 -6.58
CA ARG A 108 16.65 10.31 -7.40
C ARG A 108 15.40 10.75 -8.20
N MET A 109 14.75 11.82 -7.74
CA MET A 109 13.65 12.56 -8.38
C MET A 109 13.86 12.93 -9.87
N ASN A 110 15.05 12.73 -10.45
CA ASN A 110 15.40 13.20 -11.80
C ASN A 110 14.87 12.34 -12.96
N ILE A 111 14.67 11.03 -12.78
CA ILE A 111 14.07 10.18 -13.83
C ILE A 111 12.53 10.22 -13.73
N GLU A 112 12.03 10.27 -12.50
CA GLU A 112 10.60 10.32 -12.17
C GLU A 112 9.94 11.61 -12.66
N THR A 113 10.56 12.78 -12.44
CA THR A 113 10.02 14.06 -12.92
C THR A 113 9.91 14.09 -14.46
N ILE A 114 10.85 13.45 -15.17
CA ILE A 114 10.84 13.40 -16.63
C ILE A 114 9.72 12.48 -17.12
N LEU A 115 9.57 11.28 -16.55
CA LEU A 115 8.52 10.34 -16.93
C LEU A 115 7.12 10.83 -16.54
N GLN A 116 6.96 11.40 -15.33
CA GLN A 116 5.69 11.97 -14.85
C GLN A 116 5.20 13.17 -15.66
N ILE A 117 6.08 13.89 -16.37
CA ILE A 117 5.70 15.01 -17.26
C ILE A 117 5.48 14.54 -18.70
N VAL A 118 6.35 13.66 -19.20
CA VAL A 118 6.32 13.20 -20.60
C VAL A 118 5.15 12.24 -20.84
N GLU A 119 4.87 11.33 -19.90
CA GLU A 119 3.83 10.30 -20.08
C GLU A 119 2.42 10.88 -20.18
N PRO A 120 1.94 11.78 -19.27
CA PRO A 120 0.62 12.39 -19.42
C PRO A 120 0.50 13.23 -20.69
N THR A 121 1.59 13.91 -21.08
CA THR A 121 1.63 14.71 -22.32
C THR A 121 1.45 13.83 -23.55
N LEU A 122 2.13 12.68 -23.60
CA LEU A 122 1.96 11.68 -24.65
C LEU A 122 0.57 11.05 -24.62
N GLY A 123 0.02 10.77 -23.44
CA GLY A 123 -1.34 10.27 -23.26
C GLY A 123 -2.41 11.24 -23.77
N ILE A 124 -2.32 12.52 -23.38
CA ILE A 124 -3.17 13.61 -23.89
C ILE A 124 -3.03 13.69 -25.42
N PHE A 125 -1.81 13.68 -25.94
CA PHE A 125 -1.58 13.77 -27.39
C PHE A 125 -2.20 12.59 -28.14
N LEU A 126 -2.05 11.36 -27.62
CA LEU A 126 -2.64 10.16 -28.21
C LEU A 126 -4.17 10.19 -28.18
N LEU A 127 -4.78 10.56 -27.05
CA LEU A 127 -6.23 10.71 -26.92
C LEU A 127 -6.78 11.86 -27.78
N ALA A 128 -6.07 12.98 -27.86
CA ALA A 128 -6.44 14.11 -28.72
C ALA A 128 -6.28 13.79 -30.21
N SER A 129 -5.31 12.94 -30.57
CA SER A 129 -5.19 12.44 -31.96
C SER A 129 -6.36 11.52 -32.32
N LEU A 130 -6.84 10.71 -31.37
CA LEU A 130 -7.99 9.84 -31.54
C LEU A 130 -9.29 10.62 -31.64
N SER A 131 -9.49 11.66 -30.81
CA SER A 131 -10.72 12.46 -30.87
C SER A 131 -10.90 13.11 -32.24
N LYS A 132 -9.82 13.67 -32.82
CA LYS A 132 -9.81 14.19 -34.20
C LYS A 132 -10.15 13.12 -35.24
N ASP A 133 -9.62 11.90 -35.07
CA ASP A 133 -9.86 10.77 -35.98
C ASP A 133 -11.27 10.17 -35.85
N PHE A 134 -11.94 10.29 -34.71
CA PHE A 134 -13.31 9.81 -34.46
C PHE A 134 -14.39 10.85 -34.82
N THR A 135 -14.08 12.14 -34.76
CA THR A 135 -14.98 13.20 -35.24
C THR A 135 -15.05 13.30 -36.77
N SER A 136 -14.18 12.58 -37.50
CA SER A 136 -14.27 12.48 -38.96
C SER A 136 -15.29 11.41 -39.37
N GLU A 137 -16.28 11.75 -40.18
CA GLU A 137 -17.37 10.86 -40.64
C GLU A 137 -16.93 9.72 -41.59
N LYS A 138 -15.63 9.40 -41.66
CA LYS A 138 -15.12 8.36 -42.56
C LYS A 138 -15.39 6.97 -42.00
N LYS A 139 -15.95 6.08 -42.85
CA LYS A 139 -16.08 4.64 -42.55
C LYS A 139 -14.70 4.05 -42.20
N ILE A 140 -14.58 3.52 -40.99
CA ILE A 140 -13.34 3.01 -40.43
C ILE A 140 -13.12 1.56 -40.91
N SER A 141 -11.96 1.24 -41.45
CA SER A 141 -11.58 -0.14 -41.80
C SER A 141 -11.23 -0.97 -40.56
N ARG A 142 -11.30 -2.31 -40.64
CA ARG A 142 -10.89 -3.20 -39.53
C ARG A 142 -9.46 -2.93 -39.04
N ARG A 143 -8.55 -2.61 -39.96
CA ARG A 143 -7.15 -2.29 -39.64
C ARG A 143 -7.02 -0.97 -38.89
N GLU A 144 -7.81 0.04 -39.27
CA GLU A 144 -7.86 1.32 -38.56
C GLU A 144 -8.53 1.20 -37.20
N PHE A 145 -9.58 0.38 -37.10
CA PHE A 145 -10.21 0.08 -35.81
C PHE A 145 -9.19 -0.49 -34.83
N LEU A 146 -8.43 -1.53 -35.21
CA LEU A 146 -7.39 -2.11 -34.37
C LEU A 146 -6.31 -1.10 -33.97
N LYS A 147 -5.87 -0.24 -34.91
CA LYS A 147 -4.90 0.84 -34.61
C LYS A 147 -5.48 1.87 -33.65
N LYS A 148 -6.74 2.25 -33.81
CA LYS A 148 -7.45 3.21 -32.94
C LYS A 148 -7.66 2.62 -31.55
N SER A 149 -8.05 1.34 -31.44
CA SER A 149 -8.17 0.63 -30.16
C SER A 149 -6.82 0.49 -29.45
N ALA A 150 -5.74 0.16 -30.17
CA ALA A 150 -4.41 0.09 -29.59
C ALA A 150 -3.91 1.47 -29.12
N LYS A 151 -4.15 2.52 -29.91
CA LYS A 151 -3.86 3.90 -29.51
C LYS A 151 -4.72 4.36 -28.33
N ALA A 152 -5.99 3.94 -28.25
CA ALA A 152 -6.89 4.30 -27.16
C ALA A 152 -6.45 3.61 -25.87
N ALA A 153 -6.09 2.33 -25.95
CA ALA A 153 -5.50 1.59 -24.85
C ALA A 153 -4.16 2.23 -24.40
N ALA A 154 -3.29 2.61 -25.34
CA ALA A 154 -2.05 3.31 -25.04
C ALA A 154 -2.29 4.72 -24.45
N GLY A 155 -3.25 5.47 -24.97
CA GLY A 155 -3.63 6.79 -24.45
C GLY A 155 -4.18 6.69 -23.04
N LEU A 156 -5.12 5.77 -22.78
CA LEU A 156 -5.64 5.47 -21.45
C LEU A 156 -4.53 4.99 -20.50
N TYR A 157 -3.59 4.19 -20.99
CA TYR A 157 -2.41 3.76 -20.25
C TYR A 157 -1.55 4.94 -19.79
N PHE A 158 -1.19 5.83 -20.70
CA PHE A 158 -0.39 7.02 -20.38
C PHE A 158 -1.16 8.06 -19.52
N PHE A 159 -2.49 8.08 -19.61
CA PHE A 159 -3.35 8.94 -18.80
C PHE A 159 -3.69 8.34 -17.41
N SER A 160 -3.39 7.07 -17.21
CA SER A 160 -3.71 6.34 -15.97
C SER A 160 -2.91 6.81 -14.76
N HIS A 161 -1.74 7.39 -14.99
CA HIS A 161 -0.85 7.92 -13.95
C HIS A 161 -1.33 9.23 -13.32
N THR A 162 -2.12 10.03 -14.05
CA THR A 162 -2.55 11.36 -13.58
C THR A 162 -4.03 11.42 -13.23
N SER A 163 -4.92 10.78 -13.98
CA SER A 163 -6.36 11.06 -13.86
C SER A 163 -7.06 10.48 -12.62
N MET A 164 -6.65 9.33 -12.08
CA MET A 164 -7.38 8.69 -10.99
C MET A 164 -6.98 9.17 -9.60
N SER A 165 -5.69 9.44 -9.38
CA SER A 165 -5.25 10.14 -8.18
C SER A 165 -5.79 11.57 -8.17
N ILE A 166 -5.79 12.29 -9.30
CA ILE A 166 -6.33 13.65 -9.39
C ILE A 166 -7.85 13.67 -9.22
N SER A 167 -8.62 12.76 -9.82
CA SER A 167 -10.09 12.74 -9.62
C SER A 167 -10.48 12.35 -8.19
N ALA A 168 -9.82 11.40 -7.55
CA ALA A 168 -10.06 11.08 -6.13
C ALA A 168 -9.63 12.24 -5.19
N ILE A 169 -8.52 12.92 -5.51
CA ILE A 169 -8.04 14.11 -4.78
C ILE A 169 -8.97 15.31 -5.00
N LEU A 170 -9.46 15.53 -6.22
CA LEU A 170 -10.37 16.63 -6.57
C LEU A 170 -11.80 16.41 -6.04
N GLU A 171 -12.27 15.16 -6.04
CA GLU A 171 -13.62 14.84 -5.56
C GLU A 171 -13.70 14.70 -4.04
N ARG A 172 -12.55 14.67 -3.32
CA ARG A 172 -12.46 14.40 -1.86
C ARG A 172 -13.28 13.18 -1.42
N LYS A 173 -13.56 12.26 -2.35
CA LYS A 173 -14.33 11.06 -2.06
C LYS A 173 -13.44 10.05 -1.39
N ARG A 174 -14.05 9.27 -0.50
CA ARG A 174 -13.40 8.11 0.10
C ARG A 174 -13.08 7.10 -0.99
N VAL A 175 -12.05 6.29 -0.73
CA VAL A 175 -11.71 5.16 -1.60
C VAL A 175 -12.85 4.16 -1.50
N ASP A 176 -13.41 3.75 -2.63
CA ASP A 176 -14.35 2.63 -2.69
C ASP A 176 -13.68 1.49 -3.47
N GLU A 177 -13.20 0.48 -2.74
CA GLU A 177 -12.54 -0.71 -3.29
C GLU A 177 -13.49 -1.65 -4.05
N GLN A 178 -14.81 -1.42 -3.94
CA GLN A 178 -15.83 -2.16 -4.70
C GLN A 178 -16.23 -1.45 -6.00
N SER A 179 -15.84 -0.19 -6.18
CA SER A 179 -16.21 0.60 -7.37
C SER A 179 -15.52 0.11 -8.66
N ALA A 180 -16.23 0.25 -9.79
CA ALA A 180 -15.66 -0.03 -11.11
C ALA A 180 -14.45 0.86 -11.44
N THR A 181 -14.48 2.14 -11.02
CA THR A 181 -13.36 3.07 -11.17
C THR A 181 -12.11 2.56 -10.46
N ARG A 182 -12.28 2.00 -9.25
CA ARG A 182 -11.16 1.44 -8.50
C ARG A 182 -10.61 0.15 -9.12
N ALA A 183 -11.48 -0.70 -9.66
CA ALA A 183 -11.04 -1.88 -10.41
C ALA A 183 -10.19 -1.49 -11.64
N VAL A 184 -10.60 -0.47 -12.39
CA VAL A 184 -9.82 0.07 -13.53
C VAL A 184 -8.50 0.69 -13.05
N SER A 185 -8.53 1.44 -11.95
CA SER A 185 -7.33 1.99 -11.30
C SER A 185 -6.31 0.91 -10.99
N ARG A 186 -6.71 -0.12 -10.25
CA ARG A 186 -5.84 -1.26 -9.89
C ARG A 186 -5.28 -1.94 -11.13
N PHE A 187 -6.12 -2.20 -12.15
CA PHE A 187 -5.67 -2.83 -13.39
C PHE A 187 -4.59 -2.01 -14.12
N LEU A 188 -4.81 -0.71 -14.30
CA LEU A 188 -3.83 0.15 -14.97
C LEU A 188 -2.55 0.27 -14.16
N MET A 189 -2.67 0.32 -12.83
CA MET A 189 -1.50 0.33 -11.98
C MET A 189 -0.71 -0.98 -12.06
N ASP A 190 -1.38 -2.14 -12.03
CA ASP A 190 -0.75 -3.45 -12.19
C ASP A 190 -0.08 -3.63 -13.56
N LEU A 191 -0.74 -3.15 -14.62
CA LEU A 191 -0.19 -3.20 -15.98
C LEU A 191 1.11 -2.40 -16.06
N ASN A 192 1.14 -1.19 -15.49
CA ASN A 192 2.34 -0.38 -15.46
C ASN A 192 3.47 -1.04 -14.65
N GLU A 193 3.18 -1.68 -13.51
CA GLU A 193 4.20 -2.41 -12.72
C GLU A 193 4.87 -3.52 -13.55
N ARG A 194 4.12 -4.18 -14.43
CA ARG A 194 4.64 -5.26 -15.27
C ARG A 194 5.47 -4.76 -16.45
N ILE A 195 5.15 -3.58 -16.98
CA ILE A 195 5.79 -3.04 -18.19
C ILE A 195 7.04 -2.22 -17.83
N HIS A 196 6.96 -1.41 -16.77
CA HIS A 196 8.05 -0.55 -16.29
C HIS A 196 8.39 -0.85 -14.84
N PRO A 197 8.99 -2.03 -14.58
CA PRO A 197 9.42 -2.37 -13.24
C PRO A 197 10.43 -1.38 -12.67
N GLU A 198 11.04 -0.49 -13.46
CA GLU A 198 12.01 0.55 -13.09
C GLU A 198 11.44 1.88 -12.56
N THR A 199 10.11 2.05 -12.58
CA THR A 199 9.44 3.30 -12.15
C THR A 199 9.30 3.42 -10.63
N GLU A 200 8.72 4.53 -10.12
CA GLU A 200 8.30 4.81 -8.72
C GLU A 200 7.69 3.57 -7.99
N LYS A 201 7.18 2.61 -8.78
CA LYS A 201 6.67 1.33 -8.30
C LYS A 201 7.72 0.39 -7.71
N ILE A 202 9.02 0.48 -8.01
CA ILE A 202 10.04 -0.29 -7.26
C ILE A 202 9.93 0.03 -5.78
N ILE A 203 9.83 1.32 -5.45
CA ILE A 203 9.74 1.79 -4.07
C ILE A 203 8.42 1.33 -3.47
N LEU A 204 7.31 1.55 -4.16
CA LEU A 204 5.99 1.13 -3.65
C LEU A 204 5.88 -0.39 -3.48
N THR A 205 6.44 -1.17 -4.40
CA THR A 205 6.53 -2.63 -4.32
C THR A 205 7.41 -3.04 -3.15
N LEU A 206 8.58 -2.41 -2.94
CA LEU A 206 9.42 -2.63 -1.77
C LEU A 206 8.64 -2.33 -0.47
N ARG A 207 7.98 -1.18 -0.38
CA ARG A 207 7.18 -0.77 0.79
C ARG A 207 6.07 -1.78 1.08
N ASN A 208 5.34 -2.24 0.06
CA ASN A 208 4.32 -3.27 0.20
C ASN A 208 4.90 -4.60 0.72
N HIS A 209 6.05 -5.03 0.19
CA HIS A 209 6.64 -6.31 0.60
C HIS A 209 7.25 -6.22 2.02
N LEU A 210 7.91 -5.12 2.36
CA LEU A 210 8.41 -4.84 3.71
C LEU A 210 7.27 -4.78 4.72
N ALA A 211 6.20 -4.04 4.41
CA ALA A 211 5.04 -3.93 5.27
C ALA A 211 4.36 -5.30 5.48
N ALA A 212 4.15 -6.09 4.41
CA ALA A 212 3.61 -7.44 4.52
C ALA A 212 4.46 -8.34 5.44
N LYS A 213 5.79 -8.29 5.30
CA LYS A 213 6.70 -9.08 6.13
C LYS A 213 6.61 -8.68 7.60
N LYS A 214 6.63 -7.38 7.89
CA LYS A 214 6.51 -6.85 9.25
C LYS A 214 5.15 -7.10 9.88
N MET A 215 4.07 -6.99 9.12
CA MET A 215 2.73 -7.35 9.59
C MET A 215 2.67 -8.81 10.04
N ARG A 216 3.36 -9.73 9.34
CA ARG A 216 3.49 -11.13 9.79
C ARG A 216 4.30 -11.27 11.07
N ALA A 217 5.41 -10.54 11.20
CA ALA A 217 6.19 -10.52 12.45
C ALA A 217 5.36 -10.01 13.63
N ILE A 218 4.60 -8.93 13.44
CA ILE A 218 3.66 -8.39 14.44
C ILE A 218 2.61 -9.43 14.81
N ALA A 219 2.00 -10.10 13.83
CA ALA A 219 1.03 -11.15 14.12
C ALA A 219 1.63 -12.32 14.91
N GLY A 220 2.86 -12.73 14.58
CA GLY A 220 3.60 -13.73 15.36
C GLY A 220 3.85 -13.28 16.79
N HIS A 221 4.20 -12.00 16.98
CA HIS A 221 4.38 -11.39 18.29
C HIS A 221 3.07 -11.36 19.10
N LEU A 222 1.97 -10.88 18.52
CA LEU A 222 0.64 -10.86 19.17
C LEU A 222 0.16 -12.26 19.58
N ARG A 223 0.38 -13.27 18.72
CA ARG A 223 0.05 -14.67 19.04
C ARG A 223 0.89 -15.21 20.19
N ALA A 224 2.16 -14.83 20.28
CA ALA A 224 3.02 -15.26 21.38
C ALA A 224 2.57 -14.67 22.72
N GLU A 225 2.04 -13.44 22.73
CA GLU A 225 1.52 -12.77 23.93
C GLU A 225 0.18 -13.32 24.40
N SER A 226 -0.74 -13.64 23.49
CA SER A 226 -2.06 -14.14 23.88
C SER A 226 -2.01 -15.53 24.53
N GLY A 227 -0.99 -16.34 24.20
CA GLY A 227 -0.86 -17.72 24.66
C GLY A 227 -1.92 -18.68 24.09
N GLU A 228 -2.88 -18.15 23.32
CA GLU A 228 -3.97 -18.90 22.71
C GLU A 228 -3.60 -19.34 21.29
N VAL A 229 -3.27 -20.62 21.15
CA VAL A 229 -2.83 -21.20 19.86
C VAL A 229 -3.97 -21.25 18.83
N SER A 230 -5.24 -21.25 19.27
CA SER A 230 -6.39 -21.50 18.39
C SER A 230 -6.92 -20.26 17.66
N GLU A 231 -6.75 -19.06 18.19
CA GLU A 231 -7.27 -17.85 17.55
C GLU A 231 -6.20 -17.16 16.68
N LYS A 232 -6.59 -16.72 15.48
CA LYS A 232 -5.71 -15.94 14.60
C LYS A 232 -5.84 -14.47 14.99
N PRO A 233 -4.75 -13.79 15.38
CA PRO A 233 -4.83 -12.36 15.67
C PRO A 233 -5.28 -11.60 14.42
N GLU A 234 -6.11 -10.59 14.60
CA GLU A 234 -6.50 -9.65 13.55
C GLU A 234 -5.70 -8.37 13.67
N LEU A 235 -4.95 -8.04 12.62
CA LEU A 235 -4.20 -6.79 12.51
C LEU A 235 -4.87 -5.90 11.46
N ALA A 236 -5.34 -4.72 11.88
CA ALA A 236 -5.80 -3.70 10.95
C ALA A 236 -4.61 -2.85 10.51
N ALA A 237 -4.52 -2.56 9.22
CA ALA A 237 -3.44 -1.74 8.66
C ALA A 237 -4.02 -0.64 7.78
N ILE A 238 -3.62 0.61 8.03
CA ILE A 238 -4.12 1.76 7.27
C ILE A 238 -3.06 2.14 6.24
N PHE A 239 -3.43 2.05 4.95
CA PHE A 239 -2.55 2.35 3.83
C PHE A 239 -3.12 3.45 2.94
N GLY A 240 -2.23 4.21 2.30
CA GLY A 240 -2.62 5.05 1.18
C GLY A 240 -3.19 4.23 0.02
N ALA A 241 -4.15 4.80 -0.73
CA ALA A 241 -4.77 4.15 -1.88
C ALA A 241 -3.78 3.68 -2.97
N ALA A 242 -2.55 4.23 -2.96
CA ALA A 242 -1.49 3.80 -3.86
C ALA A 242 -0.98 2.37 -3.56
N HIS A 243 -1.15 1.84 -2.35
CA HIS A 243 -0.63 0.52 -1.94
C HIS A 243 -1.44 -0.68 -2.49
N HIS A 244 -1.82 -0.68 -3.77
CA HIS A 244 -2.64 -1.73 -4.41
C HIS A 244 -1.96 -3.11 -4.59
N GLY A 245 -0.74 -3.29 -4.06
CA GLY A 245 0.03 -4.54 -4.14
C GLY A 245 0.26 -5.21 -2.78
N ILE A 246 -0.17 -4.59 -1.68
CA ILE A 246 0.01 -5.14 -0.33
C ILE A 246 -0.76 -6.45 -0.15
N GLU A 247 -1.95 -6.59 -0.76
CA GLU A 247 -2.75 -7.80 -0.61
C GLU A 247 -2.04 -9.01 -1.23
N ARG A 248 -1.46 -8.81 -2.41
CA ARG A 248 -0.66 -9.84 -3.08
C ARG A 248 0.58 -10.18 -2.25
N ALA A 249 1.25 -9.18 -1.68
CA ALA A 249 2.41 -9.41 -0.83
C ALA A 249 2.04 -10.26 0.41
N LEU A 250 0.91 -9.97 1.06
CA LEU A 250 0.39 -10.74 2.19
C LEU A 250 -0.05 -12.16 1.85
N GLN A 251 -0.26 -12.49 0.58
CA GLN A 251 -0.59 -13.85 0.11
C GLN A 251 0.64 -14.67 -0.32
N LYS A 252 1.82 -14.06 -0.46
CA LYS A 252 3.04 -14.76 -0.90
C LYS A 252 3.63 -15.63 0.19
N GLU A 253 4.32 -16.70 -0.18
CA GLU A 253 5.15 -17.44 0.79
C GLU A 253 6.32 -16.59 1.28
N ASP A 254 6.74 -16.79 2.53
CA ASP A 254 7.84 -16.03 3.17
C ASP A 254 9.13 -16.06 2.35
N LYS A 255 9.50 -17.21 1.79
CA LYS A 255 10.69 -17.35 0.93
C LYS A 255 10.59 -16.51 -0.34
N GLU A 256 9.40 -16.45 -0.94
CA GLU A 256 9.18 -15.66 -2.15
C GLU A 256 9.23 -14.17 -1.83
N LEU A 257 8.60 -13.77 -0.72
CA LEU A 257 8.57 -12.40 -0.23
C LEU A 257 9.99 -11.87 0.02
N MET A 258 10.81 -12.63 0.76
CA MET A 258 12.20 -12.27 1.04
C MET A 258 13.05 -12.17 -0.23
N ARG A 259 12.90 -13.10 -1.17
CA ARG A 259 13.62 -13.06 -2.46
C ARG A 259 13.32 -11.79 -3.24
N ILE A 260 12.07 -11.31 -3.23
CA ILE A 260 11.68 -10.07 -3.92
C ILE A 260 12.31 -8.87 -3.22
N ILE A 261 12.21 -8.79 -1.89
CA ILE A 261 12.79 -7.72 -1.08
C ILE A 261 14.30 -7.60 -1.33
N GLU A 262 15.03 -8.71 -1.22
CA GLU A 262 16.47 -8.73 -1.45
C GLU A 262 16.84 -8.30 -2.87
N LYS A 263 16.12 -8.77 -3.89
CA LYS A 263 16.35 -8.39 -5.28
C LYS A 263 16.16 -6.89 -5.50
N ILE A 264 15.14 -6.29 -4.87
CA ILE A 264 14.90 -4.85 -4.97
C ILE A 264 15.98 -4.07 -4.22
N LEU A 265 16.32 -4.45 -2.99
CA LEU A 265 17.35 -3.77 -2.20
C LEU A 265 18.78 -3.86 -2.79
N GLN A 266 19.00 -4.71 -3.80
CA GLN A 266 20.24 -4.76 -4.58
C GLN A 266 20.31 -3.71 -5.70
N GLN A 267 19.23 -2.98 -5.98
CA GLN A 267 19.26 -1.92 -7.00
C GLN A 267 20.10 -0.73 -6.50
N PRO A 268 20.89 -0.08 -7.38
CA PRO A 268 21.66 1.11 -7.03
C PRO A 268 20.76 2.23 -6.49
N GLY A 269 21.18 2.91 -5.42
CA GLY A 269 20.42 4.00 -4.80
C GLY A 269 19.50 3.56 -3.65
N LEU A 270 19.51 2.28 -3.26
CA LEU A 270 18.77 1.73 -2.11
C LEU A 270 19.67 1.34 -0.94
N GLU A 271 20.90 1.81 -0.91
CA GLU A 271 21.87 1.47 0.14
C GLU A 271 21.40 1.98 1.51
N GLU A 272 20.90 3.21 1.59
CA GLU A 272 20.36 3.75 2.85
C GLU A 272 19.06 3.07 3.25
N ALA A 273 18.22 2.75 2.27
CA ALA A 273 17.00 1.99 2.50
C ALA A 273 17.30 0.67 3.20
N ARG A 274 18.27 -0.07 2.67
CA ARG A 274 18.70 -1.38 3.18
C ARG A 274 19.16 -1.36 4.63
N LYS A 275 19.71 -0.25 5.12
CA LYS A 275 20.16 -0.11 6.51
C LYS A 275 19.02 -0.04 7.53
N LYS A 276 17.78 0.23 7.07
CA LYS A 276 16.64 0.58 7.93
C LYS A 276 15.36 -0.10 7.46
N ILE A 277 15.34 -1.42 7.59
CA ILE A 277 14.22 -2.26 7.10
C ILE A 277 13.68 -3.22 8.14
N ALA A 278 14.35 -3.47 9.26
CA ALA A 278 13.94 -4.53 10.18
C ALA A 278 13.04 -4.05 11.32
N LYS A 279 13.22 -2.81 11.79
CA LYS A 279 12.64 -2.33 13.05
C LYS A 279 11.12 -2.19 13.01
N ILE A 280 10.50 -2.56 14.12
CA ILE A 280 9.09 -2.41 14.44
C ILE A 280 9.02 -1.84 15.86
N ALA A 281 8.26 -0.77 16.05
CA ALA A 281 7.99 -0.18 17.35
C ALA A 281 6.54 -0.42 17.74
N ARG A 282 6.32 -0.96 18.94
CA ARG A 282 5.02 -1.06 19.59
C ARG A 282 4.82 0.14 20.50
N LEU A 283 3.64 0.75 20.38
CA LEU A 283 3.21 1.83 21.24
C LEU A 283 1.89 1.48 21.91
N ASP A 284 1.82 1.77 23.19
CA ASP A 284 0.60 1.68 23.99
C ASP A 284 0.23 3.08 24.53
N PHE A 285 -1.06 3.34 24.65
CA PHE A 285 -1.54 4.62 25.16
C PHE A 285 -1.44 4.66 26.69
N ASN A 286 -0.71 5.64 27.22
CA ASN A 286 -0.55 5.88 28.65
C ASN A 286 -1.56 6.94 29.11
N GLU A 287 -2.65 6.51 29.76
CA GLU A 287 -3.71 7.38 30.27
C GLU A 287 -3.23 8.38 31.32
N ARG A 288 -2.20 8.05 32.10
CA ARG A 288 -1.69 8.96 33.15
C ARG A 288 -0.96 10.16 32.56
N GLU A 289 -0.32 9.97 31.41
CA GLU A 289 0.45 11.00 30.72
C GLU A 289 -0.25 11.56 29.48
N ASP A 290 -1.46 11.06 29.16
CA ASP A 290 -2.25 11.38 27.96
C ASP A 290 -1.41 11.37 26.67
N ARG A 291 -0.59 10.32 26.53
CA ARG A 291 0.33 10.17 25.39
C ARG A 291 0.61 8.72 25.06
N TRP A 292 0.95 8.48 23.81
CA TRP A 292 1.50 7.23 23.33
C TRP A 292 2.94 7.06 23.81
N LYS A 293 3.26 5.87 24.31
CA LYS A 293 4.59 5.49 24.78
C LYS A 293 5.07 4.27 24.03
N THR A 294 6.35 4.27 23.66
CA THR A 294 6.96 3.05 23.12
C THR A 294 7.12 2.05 24.25
N THR A 295 6.47 0.89 24.13
CA THR A 295 6.58 -0.20 25.09
C THR A 295 7.61 -1.24 24.65
N GLU A 296 7.80 -1.39 23.35
CA GLU A 296 8.78 -2.31 22.79
C GLU A 296 9.30 -1.85 21.42
N ILE A 297 10.56 -2.20 21.14
CA ILE A 297 11.14 -2.13 19.80
C ILE A 297 11.78 -3.48 19.52
N PHE A 298 11.38 -4.12 18.42
CA PHE A 298 11.91 -5.40 17.98
C PHE A 298 12.17 -5.39 16.48
N ASP A 299 12.85 -6.44 16.00
CA ASP A 299 13.16 -6.62 14.58
C ASP A 299 12.29 -7.71 13.97
N ASP A 300 11.91 -7.54 12.70
CA ASP A 300 11.58 -8.70 11.89
C ASP A 300 12.84 -9.57 11.74
N PRO A 301 12.79 -10.85 12.15
CA PRO A 301 13.97 -11.70 12.26
C PRO A 301 14.62 -12.04 10.92
N ASP A 302 13.87 -12.00 9.81
CA ASP A 302 14.41 -12.28 8.49
C ASP A 302 14.95 -11.01 7.81
N LEU A 303 14.27 -9.88 7.97
CA LEU A 303 14.76 -8.59 7.49
C LEU A 303 16.05 -8.18 8.22
N ALA A 304 16.17 -8.49 9.51
CA ALA A 304 17.41 -8.24 10.28
C ALA A 304 18.64 -8.93 9.68
N LYS A 305 18.49 -10.09 9.04
CA LYS A 305 19.61 -10.84 8.43
C LYS A 305 20.16 -10.16 7.17
N ILE A 306 19.33 -9.36 6.48
CA ILE A 306 19.67 -8.75 5.20
C ILE A 306 19.91 -7.23 5.30
N GLN A 307 19.56 -6.64 6.45
CA GLN A 307 19.89 -5.27 6.82
C GLN A 307 21.41 -5.12 6.98
N LYS A 308 22.02 -4.25 6.18
CA LYS A 308 23.47 -4.04 6.11
C LYS A 308 23.78 -2.57 5.88
#